data_AF-A0A932HJP2-F1
#
_entry.id   AF-A0A932HJP2-F1
#
_cell.length_a   1.000
_cell.length_b   1.000
_cell.length_c   1.000
_cell.angle_alpha   90.00
_cell.angle_beta   90.00
_cell.angle_gamma   90.00
#
_symmetry.space_group_name_H-M   'P 1'
#
loop_
_entity.id
_entity.type
_entity.pdbx_description
1 polymer ?
#
loop_
_entity_poly.entity_id
_entity_poly.type
_entity_poly.pdbx_seq_one_letter_code
_entity_poly.pdbx_strand_id
1 'polypeptide(L)'
;MARTRVTRRIPEWAIGLAITLVVLVTAWIRPAFLEAIEYQLFDLRLKWFGSRAPAQNIAIVAIDEESITKLGRWPWPRSRMAALVDLLAAKGARVIGLGLILSEPEEQSGLTALQTVEEKFQALGSVKGGTEFLESLRDLRTSLDNDAKLVGAVQKAGTVLLPGFASL
;
A
#
# COMPACT_ATOMS: atom_id res chain seq x y z
N MET A 1 -37.34 -58.48 -44.31
CA MET A 1 -37.57 -57.81 -43.00
C MET A 1 -36.24 -57.26 -42.50
N ALA A 2 -36.01 -55.95 -42.57
CA ALA A 2 -34.79 -55.31 -42.05
C ALA A 2 -35.19 -54.26 -40.99
N ARG A 3 -34.83 -54.51 -39.73
CA ARG A 3 -35.01 -53.56 -38.61
C ARG A 3 -33.76 -52.68 -38.54
N THR A 4 -33.85 -51.45 -39.06
CA THR A 4 -32.81 -50.44 -38.86
C THR A 4 -32.92 -49.88 -37.43
N ARG A 5 -31.95 -50.19 -36.56
CA ARG A 5 -31.83 -49.56 -35.24
C ARG A 5 -31.32 -48.13 -35.42
N VAL A 6 -32.17 -47.16 -35.12
CA VAL A 6 -31.81 -45.74 -35.06
C VAL A 6 -30.97 -45.53 -33.79
N THR A 7 -29.65 -45.54 -33.91
CA THR A 7 -28.77 -45.05 -32.84
C THR A 7 -28.82 -43.52 -32.82
N ARG A 8 -29.56 -42.94 -31.87
CA ARG A 8 -29.57 -41.49 -31.61
C ARG A 8 -28.15 -41.03 -31.24
N ARG A 9 -27.43 -40.43 -32.20
CA ARG A 9 -26.17 -39.74 -31.91
C ARG A 9 -26.51 -38.38 -31.32
N ILE A 10 -26.05 -38.12 -30.11
CA ILE A 10 -26.16 -36.79 -29.48
C ILE A 10 -25.32 -35.84 -30.34
N PRO A 11 -25.86 -34.69 -30.77
CA PRO A 11 -25.09 -33.75 -31.56
C PRO A 11 -24.02 -33.07 -30.70
N GLU A 12 -22.84 -32.84 -31.27
CA GLU A 12 -21.66 -32.34 -30.56
C GLU A 12 -21.91 -30.98 -29.87
N TRP A 13 -22.75 -30.13 -30.46
CA TRP A 13 -23.15 -28.85 -29.86
C TRP A 13 -23.93 -29.01 -28.55
N ALA A 14 -24.71 -30.08 -28.39
CA ALA A 14 -25.47 -30.34 -27.18
C ALA A 14 -24.55 -30.75 -26.02
N ILE A 15 -23.43 -31.42 -26.32
CA ILE A 15 -22.40 -31.76 -25.33
C ILE A 15 -21.70 -30.48 -24.86
N GLY A 16 -21.30 -29.61 -25.80
CA GLY A 16 -20.71 -28.31 -25.46
C GLY A 16 -21.64 -27.47 -24.59
N LEU A 17 -22.91 -27.34 -24.99
CA LEU A 17 -23.93 -26.60 -24.24
C LEU A 17 -24.11 -27.18 -22.82
N ALA A 18 -24.20 -28.50 -22.69
CA ALA A 18 -24.35 -29.16 -21.39
C ALA A 18 -23.15 -28.88 -20.47
N ILE A 19 -21.92 -28.96 -20.98
CA ILE A 19 -20.71 -28.66 -20.21
C ILE A 19 -20.72 -27.19 -19.77
N THR A 20 -21.03 -26.25 -20.67
CA THR A 20 -21.12 -24.82 -20.32
C THR A 20 -22.16 -24.57 -19.23
N LEU A 21 -23.32 -25.21 -19.30
CA LEU A 21 -24.39 -25.06 -18.32
C LEU A 21 -23.98 -25.60 -16.94
N VAL A 22 -23.30 -26.75 -16.90
CA VAL A 22 -22.74 -27.31 -15.67
C VAL A 22 -21.69 -26.37 -15.06
N VAL A 23 -20.79 -25.81 -15.87
CA VAL A 23 -19.79 -24.84 -15.39
C VAL A 23 -20.47 -23.58 -14.83
N LEU A 24 -21.48 -23.04 -15.52
CA LEU A 24 -22.22 -21.86 -15.03
C LEU A 24 -22.94 -22.13 -13.71
N VAL A 25 -23.61 -23.29 -13.59
CA VAL A 25 -24.33 -23.67 -12.36
C VAL A 25 -23.36 -23.90 -11.20
N THR A 26 -22.25 -24.61 -11.44
CA THR A 26 -21.23 -24.83 -10.41
C THR A 26 -20.53 -23.53 -10.00
N ALA A 27 -20.29 -22.61 -10.94
CA ALA A 27 -19.76 -21.28 -10.65
C ALA A 27 -20.74 -20.39 -9.87
N TRP A 28 -22.06 -20.57 -10.07
CA TRP A 28 -23.10 -19.85 -9.33
C TRP A 28 -23.27 -20.38 -7.90
N ILE A 29 -23.31 -21.70 -7.74
CA ILE A 29 -23.59 -22.34 -6.45
C ILE A 29 -22.34 -22.42 -5.55
N ARG A 30 -21.13 -22.37 -6.14
CA ARG A 30 -19.84 -22.44 -5.42
C ARG A 30 -19.82 -23.55 -4.35
N PRO A 31 -20.02 -24.82 -4.75
CA PRO A 31 -20.12 -25.90 -3.78
C PRO A 31 -18.77 -26.11 -3.06
N ALA A 32 -18.82 -26.29 -1.75
CA ALA A 32 -17.64 -26.32 -0.88
C ALA A 32 -16.57 -27.38 -1.27
N PHE A 33 -16.96 -28.49 -1.88
CA PHE A 33 -16.00 -29.52 -2.31
C PHE A 33 -15.11 -29.06 -3.48
N LEU A 34 -15.63 -28.20 -4.38
CA LEU A 34 -14.87 -27.64 -5.50
C LEU A 34 -13.84 -26.63 -4.99
N GLU A 35 -14.20 -25.81 -4.00
CA GLU A 35 -13.26 -24.89 -3.33
C GLU A 35 -12.16 -25.65 -2.59
N ALA A 36 -12.50 -26.75 -1.92
CA ALA A 36 -11.49 -27.59 -1.26
C ALA A 36 -10.47 -28.17 -2.26
N ILE A 37 -10.94 -28.64 -3.42
CA ILE A 37 -10.07 -29.11 -4.51
C ILE A 37 -9.22 -27.97 -5.06
N GLU A 38 -9.79 -26.78 -5.24
CA GLU A 38 -9.06 -25.58 -5.68
C GLU A 38 -7.92 -25.24 -4.72
N TYR A 39 -8.17 -25.18 -3.40
CA TYR A 39 -7.14 -24.91 -2.42
C TYR A 39 -6.05 -25.97 -2.41
N GLN A 40 -6.40 -27.25 -2.54
CA GLN A 40 -5.42 -28.34 -2.64
C GLN A 40 -4.56 -28.23 -3.91
N LEU A 41 -5.18 -27.91 -5.05
CA LEU A 41 -4.47 -27.67 -6.31
C LEU A 41 -3.57 -26.44 -6.21
N PHE A 42 -4.02 -25.39 -5.53
CA PHE A 42 -3.23 -24.19 -5.28
C PHE A 42 -2.02 -24.48 -4.41
N ASP A 43 -2.18 -25.22 -3.31
CA ASP A 43 -1.08 -25.65 -2.45
C ASP A 43 -0.09 -26.55 -3.19
N LEU A 44 -0.60 -27.50 -3.98
CA LEU A 44 0.24 -28.36 -4.81
C LEU A 44 1.02 -27.55 -5.85
N ARG A 45 0.36 -26.57 -6.47
CA ARG A 45 0.98 -25.62 -7.40
C ARG A 45 2.09 -24.84 -6.71
N LEU A 46 1.85 -24.27 -5.54
CA LEU A 46 2.87 -23.54 -4.78
C LEU A 46 4.07 -24.43 -4.44
N LYS A 47 3.82 -25.68 -4.01
CA LYS A 47 4.88 -26.66 -3.72
C LYS A 47 5.65 -27.08 -4.97
N TRP A 48 4.99 -27.29 -6.10
CA TRP A 48 5.60 -27.69 -7.37
C TRP A 48 6.41 -26.58 -8.04
N PHE A 49 5.91 -25.34 -8.03
CA PHE A 49 6.68 -24.20 -8.52
C PHE A 49 7.83 -23.83 -7.57
N GLY A 50 7.80 -24.37 -6.34
CA GLY A 50 8.87 -24.29 -5.38
C GLY A 50 9.06 -22.89 -4.83
N SER A 51 9.55 -22.81 -3.60
CA SER A 51 10.10 -21.59 -3.05
C SER A 51 11.33 -21.23 -3.89
N ARG A 52 11.14 -20.40 -4.93
CA ARG A 52 12.29 -19.81 -5.65
C ARG A 52 13.20 -19.22 -4.58
N ALA A 53 14.50 -19.49 -4.68
CA ALA A 53 15.46 -18.89 -3.77
C ALA A 53 15.16 -17.37 -3.69
N PRO A 54 14.99 -16.82 -2.48
CA PRO A 54 14.64 -15.42 -2.34
C PRO A 54 15.66 -14.59 -3.09
N ALA A 55 15.18 -13.59 -3.83
CA ALA A 55 16.06 -12.77 -4.64
C ALA A 55 17.06 -12.07 -3.71
N GLN A 56 18.37 -12.27 -3.95
CA GLN A 56 19.43 -11.80 -3.06
C GLN A 56 19.53 -10.26 -2.99
N ASN A 57 18.80 -9.56 -3.87
CA ASN A 57 18.77 -8.12 -4.01
C ASN A 57 17.50 -7.47 -3.44
N ILE A 58 16.66 -8.22 -2.72
CA ILE A 58 15.46 -7.69 -2.07
C ILE A 58 15.64 -7.76 -0.56
N ALA A 59 15.52 -6.62 0.10
CA ALA A 59 15.47 -6.52 1.57
C ALA A 59 14.06 -6.08 1.99
N ILE A 60 13.47 -6.79 2.96
CA ILE A 60 12.19 -6.43 3.56
C ILE A 60 12.48 -5.77 4.91
N VAL A 61 12.07 -4.52 5.06
CA VAL A 61 12.13 -3.81 6.34
C VAL A 61 10.77 -3.95 7.01
N ALA A 62 10.65 -4.92 7.92
CA ALA A 62 9.44 -5.15 8.67
C ALA A 62 9.35 -4.18 9.87
N ILE A 63 8.12 -3.76 10.20
CA ILE A 63 7.82 -3.04 11.43
C ILE A 63 7.16 -4.04 12.37
N ASP A 64 7.90 -4.44 13.40
CA ASP A 64 7.47 -5.43 14.38
C ASP A 64 7.27 -4.79 15.77
N GLU A 65 6.83 -5.61 16.73
CA GLU A 65 6.59 -5.19 18.11
C GLU A 65 7.87 -4.64 18.77
N GLU A 66 9.02 -5.23 18.45
CA GLU A 66 10.32 -4.77 18.96
C GLU A 66 10.64 -3.35 18.45
N SER A 67 10.39 -3.10 17.17
CA SER A 67 10.53 -1.79 16.54
C SER A 67 9.60 -0.77 17.18
N ILE A 68 8.33 -1.12 17.40
CA ILE A 68 7.34 -0.23 18.04
C ILE A 68 7.75 0.07 19.49
N THR A 69 8.20 -0.94 20.23
CA THR A 69 8.65 -0.77 21.62
C THR A 69 9.86 0.18 21.69
N LYS A 70 10.80 0.09 20.75
CA LYS A 70 12.01 0.93 20.71
C LYS A 70 11.77 2.33 20.17
N LEU A 71 10.93 2.45 19.14
CA LEU A 71 10.79 3.67 18.34
C LEU A 71 9.54 4.48 18.69
N GLY A 72 8.64 3.89 19.46
CA GLY A 72 7.37 4.47 19.87
C GLY A 72 6.20 3.95 19.06
N ARG A 73 5.00 4.39 19.47
CA ARG A 73 3.72 3.97 18.89
C ARG A 73 3.65 4.28 17.39
N TRP A 74 3.16 3.30 16.64
CA TRP A 74 2.76 3.44 15.23
C TRP A 74 1.39 4.14 15.12
N PRO A 75 1.11 4.98 14.09
CA PRO A 75 2.00 5.40 13.00
C PRO A 75 3.08 6.38 13.47
N TRP A 76 4.30 6.18 12.97
CA TRP A 76 5.41 7.10 13.23
C TRP A 76 5.24 8.42 12.49
N PRO A 77 5.84 9.53 12.98
CA PRO A 77 5.84 10.80 12.27
C PRO A 77 6.58 10.68 10.92
N ARG A 78 6.15 11.44 9.90
CA ARG A 78 6.74 11.39 8.55
C ARG A 78 8.19 11.83 8.50
N SER A 79 8.67 12.61 9.46
CA SER A 79 10.10 12.90 9.62
C SER A 79 10.92 11.64 9.90
N ARG A 80 10.37 10.69 10.64
CA ARG A 80 11.03 9.40 10.88
C ARG A 80 11.02 8.53 9.62
N MET A 81 9.91 8.54 8.88
CA MET A 81 9.84 7.87 7.58
C MET A 81 10.85 8.46 6.59
N ALA A 82 11.01 9.79 6.57
CA ALA A 82 12.00 10.50 5.77
C ALA A 82 13.42 10.02 6.09
N ALA A 83 13.76 9.96 7.38
CA ALA A 83 15.05 9.46 7.83
C ALA A 83 15.30 7.99 7.44
N LEU A 84 14.27 7.14 7.45
CA LEU A 84 14.37 5.76 6.97
C LEU A 84 14.63 5.71 5.46
N VAL A 85 13.94 6.53 4.66
CA VAL A 85 14.16 6.62 3.21
C VAL A 85 15.59 7.09 2.91
N ASP A 86 16.06 8.15 3.57
CA ASP A 86 17.43 8.64 3.45
C ASP A 86 18.46 7.56 3.81
N LEU A 87 18.23 6.81 4.89
CA LEU A 87 19.12 5.75 5.32
C LEU A 87 19.17 4.61 4.29
N LEU A 88 18.03 4.18 3.76
CA LEU A 88 17.97 3.12 2.76
C LEU A 88 18.64 3.55 1.45
N ALA A 89 18.40 4.79 1.01
CA ALA A 89 19.07 5.36 -0.15
C ALA A 89 20.60 5.42 0.06
N ALA A 90 21.06 5.88 1.23
CA ALA A 90 22.47 5.92 1.58
C ALA A 90 23.13 4.54 1.67
N LYS A 91 22.35 3.49 1.97
CA LYS A 91 22.81 2.08 1.95
C LYS A 91 22.80 1.44 0.56
N GLY A 92 22.50 2.20 -0.50
CA GLY A 92 22.57 1.74 -1.88
C GLY A 92 21.28 1.09 -2.40
N ALA A 93 20.14 1.33 -1.77
CA ALA A 93 18.86 0.86 -2.29
C ALA A 93 18.58 1.50 -3.66
N ARG A 94 18.43 0.67 -4.71
CA ARG A 94 18.11 1.15 -6.06
C ARG A 94 16.64 1.55 -6.22
N VAL A 95 15.75 0.86 -5.52
CA VAL A 95 14.31 1.09 -5.50
C VAL A 95 13.83 0.90 -4.07
N ILE A 96 13.04 1.84 -3.56
CA ILE A 96 12.44 1.75 -2.22
C ILE A 96 10.93 1.66 -2.40
N GLY A 97 10.32 0.56 -1.96
CA GLY A 97 8.85 0.43 -1.90
C GLY A 97 8.35 0.80 -0.51
N LEU A 98 7.51 1.84 -0.41
CA LEU A 98 6.83 2.17 0.83
C LEU A 98 5.47 1.47 0.85
N GLY A 99 5.28 0.50 1.74
CA GLY A 99 4.01 -0.23 1.89
C GLY A 99 2.95 0.51 2.69
N LEU A 100 2.90 1.85 2.59
CA LEU A 100 2.04 2.70 3.41
C LEU A 100 1.26 3.67 2.54
N ILE A 101 -0.05 3.73 2.77
CA ILE A 101 -0.94 4.66 2.09
C ILE A 101 -0.90 6.01 2.82
N LEU A 102 -0.51 7.07 2.11
CA LEU A 102 -0.38 8.43 2.63
C LEU A 102 -1.36 9.36 1.90
N SER A 103 -2.65 9.21 2.15
CA SER A 103 -3.71 9.95 1.45
C SER A 103 -3.94 11.36 1.96
N GLU A 104 -3.72 11.57 3.25
CA GLU A 104 -4.05 12.80 3.97
C GLU A 104 -2.78 13.42 4.54
N PRO A 105 -2.67 14.75 4.69
CA PRO A 105 -1.55 15.38 5.38
C PRO A 105 -1.36 14.85 6.82
N GLU A 106 -0.14 14.88 7.36
CA GLU A 106 0.09 14.50 8.76
C GLU A 106 -0.59 15.52 9.68
N GLU A 107 -1.49 15.07 10.56
CA GLU A 107 -2.03 15.94 11.62
C GLU A 107 -0.97 16.20 12.68
N GLN A 108 -0.54 17.46 12.77
CA GLN A 108 0.47 17.90 13.72
C GLN A 108 -0.11 18.94 14.67
N SER A 109 -0.39 18.53 15.90
CA SER A 109 -0.88 19.41 16.95
C SER A 109 0.01 20.64 17.17
N GLY A 110 1.34 20.49 16.99
CA GLY A 110 2.29 21.59 17.05
C GLY A 110 2.11 22.63 15.94
N LEU A 111 1.87 22.20 14.69
CA LEU A 111 1.61 23.12 13.59
C LEU A 111 0.28 23.85 13.77
N THR A 112 -0.76 23.15 14.24
CA THR A 112 -2.06 23.76 14.55
C THR A 112 -1.95 24.80 15.66
N ALA A 113 -1.15 24.51 16.69
CA ALA A 113 -0.89 25.47 17.77
C ALA A 113 -0.14 26.71 17.26
N LEU A 114 0.85 26.55 16.38
CA LEU A 114 1.57 27.66 15.77
C LEU A 114 0.66 28.54 14.90
N GLN A 115 -0.22 27.92 14.10
CA GLN A 115 -1.22 28.65 13.32
C GLN A 115 -2.15 29.48 14.22
N THR A 116 -2.62 28.89 15.32
CA THR A 116 -3.47 29.61 16.29
C THR A 116 -2.73 30.79 16.93
N VAL A 117 -1.44 30.63 17.24
CA VAL A 117 -0.61 31.70 17.80
C VAL A 117 -0.38 32.81 16.78
N GLU A 118 -0.11 32.45 15.52
CA GLU A 118 0.05 33.39 14.40
C GLU A 118 -1.22 34.21 14.17
N GLU A 119 -2.38 33.57 14.09
CA GLU A 119 -3.69 34.22 13.92
C GLU A 119 -4.00 35.19 15.06
N LYS A 120 -3.80 34.76 16.31
CA LYS A 120 -3.99 35.62 17.49
C LYS A 120 -3.04 36.81 17.49
N PHE A 121 -1.80 36.60 17.07
CA PHE A 121 -0.81 37.67 16.99
C PHE A 121 -1.17 38.69 15.90
N GLN A 122 -1.61 38.24 14.73
CA GLN A 122 -2.07 39.13 13.66
C GLN A 122 -3.33 39.92 14.05
N ALA A 123 -4.23 39.31 14.83
CA ALA A 123 -5.44 39.98 15.34
C ALA A 123 -5.13 41.12 16.33
N LEU A 124 -3.97 41.11 16.98
CA LEU A 124 -3.51 42.19 17.87
C LEU A 124 -3.04 43.44 17.10
N GLY A 125 -2.93 43.37 15.77
CA GLY A 125 -2.53 44.49 14.92
C GLY A 125 -1.00 44.72 14.88
N SER A 126 -0.59 45.96 14.64
CA SER A 126 0.83 46.30 14.47
C SER A 126 1.55 46.35 15.83
N VAL A 127 2.13 45.22 16.22
CA VAL A 127 2.99 45.11 17.41
C VAL A 127 4.43 45.44 17.03
N LYS A 128 5.14 46.19 17.88
CA LYS A 128 6.56 46.51 17.68
C LYS A 128 7.38 45.22 17.66
N GLY A 129 8.13 44.97 16.59
CA GLY A 129 8.86 43.71 16.37
C GLY A 129 7.99 42.56 15.82
N GLY A 130 6.73 42.81 15.46
CA GLY A 130 5.84 41.77 14.98
C GLY A 130 6.24 41.12 13.67
N THR A 131 6.95 41.85 12.79
CA THR A 131 7.49 41.28 11.55
C THR A 131 8.57 40.22 11.83
N GLU A 132 9.47 40.50 12.78
CA GLU A 132 10.57 39.59 13.16
C GLU A 132 10.03 38.35 13.90
N PHE A 133 9.00 38.53 14.73
CA PHE A 133 8.29 37.42 15.37
C PHE A 133 7.57 36.53 14.34
N LEU A 134 6.84 37.12 13.39
CA LEU A 134 6.16 36.38 12.32
C LEU A 134 7.15 35.64 11.42
N GLU A 135 8.32 36.22 11.14
CA GLU A 135 9.38 35.54 10.40
C GLU A 135 9.93 34.34 11.18
N SER A 136 10.18 34.51 12.48
CA SER A 136 10.61 33.41 13.37
C SER A 136 9.58 32.27 13.44
N LEU A 137 8.28 32.60 13.47
CA LEU A 137 7.20 31.61 13.43
C LEU A 137 7.15 30.86 12.09
N ARG A 138 7.36 31.57 10.97
CA ARG A 138 7.41 30.96 9.64
C ARG A 138 8.58 29.98 9.51
N ASP A 139 9.74 30.35 10.03
CA ASP A 139 10.92 29.48 10.02
C ASP A 139 10.71 28.25 10.90
N LEU A 140 10.11 28.43 12.08
CA LEU A 140 9.75 27.33 12.97
C LEU A 140 8.75 26.37 12.32
N ARG A 141 7.70 26.90 11.67
CA ARG A 141 6.71 26.12 10.91
C ARG A 141 7.38 25.28 9.83
N THR A 142 8.26 25.89 9.04
CA THR A 142 9.01 25.20 7.99
C THR A 142 9.90 24.08 8.56
N SER A 143 10.52 24.33 9.72
CA SER A 143 11.37 23.31 10.38
C SER A 143 10.58 22.12 10.95
N LEU A 144 9.30 22.31 11.28
CA LEU A 144 8.44 21.28 11.90
C LEU A 144 7.61 20.48 10.90
N ASP A 145 7.49 20.97 9.66
CA ASP A 145 6.77 20.29 8.59
C ASP A 145 7.43 18.93 8.27
N ASN A 146 6.80 17.85 8.75
CA ASN A 146 7.29 16.49 8.54
C ASN A 146 6.96 15.98 7.13
N ASP A 147 5.89 16.50 6.51
CA ASP A 147 5.46 16.13 5.17
C ASP A 147 6.51 16.61 4.17
N ALA A 148 6.94 17.87 4.29
CA ALA A 148 8.00 18.45 3.48
C ALA A 148 9.32 17.66 3.58
N LYS A 149 9.67 17.19 4.80
CA LYS A 149 10.85 16.35 5.01
C LYS A 149 10.76 15.02 4.27
N LEU A 150 9.60 14.34 4.33
CA LEU A 150 9.42 13.08 3.61
C LEU A 150 9.45 13.28 2.10
N VAL A 151 8.78 14.31 1.59
CA VAL A 151 8.81 14.67 0.16
C VAL A 151 10.26 14.91 -0.30
N GLY A 152 11.04 15.68 0.47
CA GLY A 152 12.46 15.92 0.18
C GLY A 152 13.29 14.64 0.15
N ALA A 153 13.11 13.76 1.14
CA ALA A 153 13.82 12.47 1.17
C ALA A 153 13.45 11.56 -0.02
N VAL A 154 12.17 11.52 -0.38
CA VAL A 154 11.67 10.76 -1.53
C VAL A 154 12.26 11.28 -2.85
N GLN A 155 12.24 12.59 -3.05
CA GLN A 155 12.81 13.22 -4.25
C GLN A 155 14.31 12.97 -4.34
N LYS A 156 15.03 13.07 -3.22
CA LYS A 156 16.47 12.84 -3.15
C LYS A 156 16.85 11.37 -3.39
N ALA A 157 16.06 10.42 -2.89
CA ALA A 157 16.25 8.99 -3.14
C ALA A 157 15.97 8.59 -4.59
N GLY A 158 15.22 9.41 -5.35
CA GLY A 158 14.97 9.28 -6.78
C GLY A 158 13.91 8.24 -7.12
N THR A 159 14.10 6.96 -6.75
CA THR A 159 13.16 5.88 -7.08
C THR A 159 12.48 5.31 -5.84
N VAL A 160 11.40 5.98 -5.43
CA VAL A 160 10.51 5.49 -4.36
C VAL A 160 9.14 5.17 -4.96
N LEU A 161 8.67 3.94 -4.74
CA LEU A 161 7.35 3.48 -5.13
C LEU A 161 6.39 3.67 -3.96
N LEU A 162 5.32 4.42 -4.20
CA LEU A 162 4.21 4.60 -3.28
C LEU A 162 3.03 3.72 -3.73
N PRO A 163 2.23 3.19 -2.79
CA PRO A 163 1.04 2.44 -3.16
C PRO A 163 0.01 3.45 -3.71
N GLY A 164 -0.33 3.29 -4.97
CA GLY A 164 -1.34 4.12 -5.63
C GLY A 164 -2.75 3.64 -5.34
N PHE A 165 -3.70 4.57 -5.30
CA PHE A 165 -5.12 4.25 -5.37
C PHE A 165 -5.45 3.80 -6.79
N ALA A 166 -5.63 2.50 -7.00
CA ALA A 166 -6.38 2.02 -8.15
C ALA A 166 -7.87 2.10 -7.78
N SER A 167 -8.54 3.20 -8.14
CA SER A 167 -10.00 3.20 -8.19
C SER A 167 -10.41 2.28 -9.34
N LEU A 168 -10.94 1.10 -9.01
CA LEU A 168 -11.61 0.20 -9.95
C LEU A 168 -13.03 0.71 -10.27
#